data_AF-X1P7P2-F1
#
_entry.id   AF-X1P7P2-F1
#
_cell.length_a   1.000
_cell.length_b   1.000
_cell.length_c   1.000
_cell.angle_alpha   90.00
_cell.angle_beta   90.00
_cell.angle_gamma   90.00
#
_symmetry.space_group_name_H-M   'P 1'
#
loop_
_entity.id
_entity.type
_entity.pdbx_description
1 polymer ?
#
loop_
_entity_poly.entity_id
_entity_poly.type
_entity_poly.pdbx_seq_one_letter_code
_entity_poly.pdbx_strand_id
1 'polypeptide(L)'
;MAQFPFKQSDIPALADSVLAGLAGHTAIYPDPPVDSADFQAAIDSYHQASADLTEARAAKEMATRGKQDALATFFFGDLVVLLILDCIQQPKPA
;
A
#
# COMPACT_ATOMS: atom_id res chain seq x y z
N MET A 1 18.88 -8.43 -26.99
CA MET A 1 19.42 -8.71 -25.64
C MET A 1 18.27 -8.55 -24.67
N ALA A 2 18.02 -9.51 -23.77
CA ALA A 2 17.01 -9.34 -22.73
C ALA A 2 17.47 -8.24 -21.78
N GLN A 3 16.67 -7.19 -21.61
CA GLN A 3 16.98 -6.10 -20.71
C GLN A 3 16.43 -6.43 -19.34
N PHE A 4 17.29 -6.48 -18.33
CA PHE A 4 16.84 -6.71 -16.96
C PHE A 4 15.92 -5.58 -16.50
N PRO A 5 14.82 -5.89 -15.80
CA PRO A 5 13.90 -4.89 -15.31
C PRO A 5 14.58 -3.99 -14.27
N PHE A 6 14.39 -2.68 -14.41
CA PHE A 6 14.86 -1.68 -13.45
C PHE A 6 13.76 -1.25 -12.46
N LYS A 7 12.50 -1.62 -12.74
CA LYS A 7 11.35 -1.31 -11.89
C LYS A 7 10.93 -2.54 -11.13
N GLN A 8 10.60 -2.34 -9.87
CA GLN A 8 10.13 -3.40 -8.98
C GLN A 8 8.83 -4.07 -9.49
N SER A 9 7.98 -3.33 -10.23
CA SER A 9 6.77 -3.86 -10.86
C SER A 9 7.04 -4.91 -11.93
N ASP A 10 8.22 -4.88 -12.54
CA ASP A 10 8.55 -5.69 -13.71
C ASP A 10 9.34 -6.97 -13.31
N ILE A 11 9.75 -7.05 -12.04
CA ILE A 11 10.41 -8.22 -11.44
C ILE A 11 9.51 -9.47 -11.41
N PRO A 12 8.22 -9.42 -11.00
CA PRO A 12 7.35 -10.60 -11.03
C PRO A 12 7.14 -11.12 -12.46
N ALA A 13 6.96 -10.24 -13.44
CA ALA A 13 6.84 -10.65 -14.85
C ALA A 13 8.09 -11.36 -15.38
N LEU A 14 9.29 -10.93 -14.93
CA LEU A 14 10.52 -11.67 -15.20
C LEU A 14 10.52 -13.02 -14.51
N ALA A 15 10.11 -13.09 -13.23
CA ALA A 15 10.07 -14.34 -12.48
C ALA A 15 9.13 -15.37 -13.14
N ASP A 16 7.95 -14.96 -13.58
CA ASP A 16 7.02 -15.82 -14.33
C ASP A 16 7.66 -16.35 -15.63
N SER A 17 8.40 -15.49 -16.34
CA SER A 17 9.11 -15.88 -17.57
C SER A 17 10.22 -16.90 -17.30
N VAL A 18 10.94 -16.75 -16.19
CA VAL A 18 11.97 -17.70 -15.75
C VAL A 18 11.35 -19.04 -15.37
N LEU A 19 10.24 -19.03 -14.62
CA LEU A 19 9.53 -20.25 -14.25
C LEU A 19 9.00 -20.99 -15.48
N ALA A 20 8.39 -20.27 -16.42
CA ALA A 20 7.91 -20.85 -17.68
C ALA A 20 9.04 -21.49 -18.49
N GLY A 21 10.22 -20.85 -18.52
CA GLY A 21 11.42 -21.40 -19.14
C GLY A 21 11.92 -22.67 -18.46
N LEU A 22 11.97 -22.67 -17.13
CA LEU A 22 12.46 -23.78 -16.30
C LEU A 22 11.54 -24.99 -16.38
N ALA A 23 10.23 -24.78 -16.24
CA ALA A 23 9.21 -25.84 -16.32
C ALA A 23 9.01 -26.35 -17.74
N GLY A 24 9.14 -25.48 -18.76
CA GLY A 24 8.91 -25.83 -20.17
C GLY A 24 10.05 -26.62 -20.82
N HIS A 25 11.24 -26.64 -20.23
CA HIS A 25 12.44 -27.24 -20.84
C HIS A 25 13.17 -28.21 -19.90
N THR A 26 12.44 -29.15 -19.30
CA THR A 26 12.97 -30.19 -18.40
C THR A 26 14.05 -31.07 -19.06
N ALA A 27 14.02 -31.23 -20.39
CA ALA A 27 15.06 -31.96 -21.13
C ALA A 27 16.40 -31.21 -21.21
N ILE A 28 16.40 -29.87 -21.06
CA ILE A 28 17.60 -29.01 -21.07
C ILE A 28 18.15 -28.87 -19.65
N TYR A 29 17.27 -28.88 -18.65
CA TYR A 29 17.60 -28.76 -17.24
C TYR A 29 17.11 -30.00 -16.48
N PRO A 30 17.80 -31.15 -16.61
CA PRO A 30 17.38 -32.39 -15.95
C PRO A 30 17.57 -32.37 -14.42
N ASP A 31 18.45 -31.51 -13.92
CA ASP A 31 18.70 -31.32 -12.49
C ASP A 31 18.91 -29.82 -12.19
N PRO A 32 17.82 -29.04 -12.14
CA PRO A 32 17.91 -27.61 -11.91
C PRO A 32 18.31 -27.31 -10.45
N PRO A 33 19.19 -26.34 -10.20
CA PRO A 33 19.64 -25.99 -8.84
C PRO A 33 18.53 -25.35 -7.98
N VAL A 34 17.41 -24.96 -8.60
CA VAL A 34 16.22 -24.42 -7.94
C VAL A 34 15.04 -25.21 -8.45
N ASP A 35 14.25 -25.77 -7.53
CA ASP A 35 13.02 -26.46 -7.89
C ASP A 35 11.95 -25.46 -8.35
N SER A 36 11.18 -25.83 -9.37
CA SER A 36 10.17 -24.94 -9.94
C SER A 36 9.01 -24.68 -8.98
N ALA A 37 8.67 -25.62 -8.11
CA ALA A 37 7.63 -25.44 -7.11
C ALA A 37 8.09 -24.48 -6.00
N ASP A 38 9.34 -24.60 -5.55
CA ASP A 38 9.93 -23.68 -4.57
C ASP A 38 10.01 -22.25 -5.14
N PHE A 39 10.35 -22.12 -6.42
CA PHE A 39 10.39 -20.82 -7.09
C PHE A 39 9.00 -20.19 -7.23
N GLN A 40 7.97 -20.97 -7.58
CA GLN A 40 6.58 -20.50 -7.61
C GLN A 40 6.12 -20.04 -6.22
N ALA A 41 6.42 -20.81 -5.17
CA ALA A 41 6.05 -20.45 -3.80
C ALA A 41 6.68 -19.12 -3.35
N ALA A 42 7.92 -18.83 -3.79
CA ALA A 42 8.56 -17.55 -3.53
C ALA A 42 7.88 -16.38 -4.26
N ILE A 43 7.43 -16.59 -5.51
CA ILE A 43 6.67 -15.61 -6.29
C ILE A 43 5.33 -15.31 -5.58
N ASP A 44 4.60 -16.35 -5.18
CA ASP A 44 3.31 -16.21 -4.49
C ASP A 44 3.47 -15.47 -3.15
N SER A 45 4.52 -15.79 -2.38
CA SER A 45 4.83 -15.08 -1.14
C SER A 45 5.14 -13.60 -1.37
N TYR A 46 5.80 -13.25 -2.47
CA TYR A 46 6.06 -11.86 -2.83
C TYR A 46 4.76 -11.11 -3.17
N HIS A 47 3.87 -11.74 -3.94
CA HIS A 47 2.57 -11.16 -4.27
C HIS A 47 1.72 -10.91 -3.02
N GLN A 48 1.70 -11.86 -2.08
CA GLN A 48 1.00 -11.70 -0.81
C GLN A 48 1.57 -10.52 0.00
N ALA A 49 2.89 -10.44 0.16
CA ALA A 49 3.52 -9.34 0.90
C ALA A 49 3.23 -7.97 0.26
N SER A 50 3.15 -7.90 -1.08
CA SER A 50 2.79 -6.68 -1.80
C SER A 50 1.33 -6.26 -1.57
N ALA A 51 0.42 -7.22 -1.53
CA ALA A 51 -0.98 -6.98 -1.18
C ALA A 51 -1.12 -6.48 0.26
N ASP A 52 -0.48 -7.15 1.22
CA ASP A 52 -0.50 -6.79 2.64
C ASP A 52 0.03 -5.36 2.88
N LEU A 53 1.09 -4.97 2.14
CA LEU A 53 1.66 -3.63 2.20
C LEU A 53 0.64 -2.58 1.72
N THR A 54 -0.07 -2.88 0.64
CA THR A 54 -1.09 -1.99 0.07
C THR A 54 -2.25 -1.80 1.04
N GLU A 55 -2.71 -2.88 1.68
CA GLU A 55 -3.74 -2.82 2.72
C GLU A 55 -3.29 -2.02 3.95
N ALA A 56 -2.06 -2.24 4.43
CA ALA A 56 -1.50 -1.49 5.54
C ALA A 56 -1.38 0.02 5.25
N ARG A 57 -1.02 0.38 4.00
CA ARG A 57 -1.01 1.79 3.55
C ARG A 57 -2.42 2.38 3.56
N ALA A 58 -3.40 1.68 3.01
CA ALA A 58 -4.78 2.14 3.01
C ALA A 58 -5.31 2.34 4.45
N ALA A 59 -5.04 1.38 5.35
CA ALA A 59 -5.42 1.48 6.76
C ALA A 59 -4.76 2.70 7.44
N LYS A 60 -3.48 2.95 7.18
CA LYS A 60 -2.76 4.12 7.69
C LYS A 60 -3.34 5.44 7.19
N GLU A 61 -3.69 5.52 5.91
CA GLU A 61 -4.31 6.70 5.32
C GLU A 61 -5.67 6.98 5.95
N MET A 62 -6.50 5.94 6.11
CA MET A 62 -7.79 6.05 6.80
C MET A 62 -7.65 6.49 8.26
N ALA A 63 -6.69 5.93 9.00
CA ALA A 63 -6.42 6.34 10.37
C ALA A 63 -5.93 7.80 10.46
N THR A 64 -5.12 8.24 9.49
CA THR A 64 -4.64 9.62 9.40
C THR A 64 -5.78 10.57 9.12
N ARG A 65 -6.68 10.21 8.21
CA ARG A 65 -7.88 10.99 7.90
C ARG A 65 -8.82 11.07 9.10
N GLY A 66 -9.09 9.95 9.78
CA GLY A 66 -9.90 9.95 11.01
C GLY A 66 -9.32 10.83 12.11
N LYS A 67 -7.98 10.87 12.27
CA LYS A 67 -7.32 11.82 13.17
C LYS A 67 -7.53 13.27 12.74
N GLN A 68 -7.42 13.58 11.46
CA GLN A 68 -7.64 14.92 10.92
C GLN A 68 -9.09 15.36 11.11
N ASP A 69 -10.06 14.49 10.86
CA ASP A 69 -11.50 14.76 11.05
C ASP A 69 -11.84 14.99 12.54
N ALA A 70 -11.22 14.22 13.44
CA ALA A 70 -11.37 14.43 14.88
C ALA A 70 -10.78 15.78 15.30
N LEU A 71 -9.57 16.14 14.84
CA LEU A 71 -8.97 17.44 15.10
C LEU A 71 -9.83 18.58 14.55
N ALA A 72 -10.34 18.45 13.32
CA ALA A 72 -11.24 19.43 12.74
C ALA A 72 -12.49 19.62 13.60
N THR A 73 -13.09 18.53 14.09
CA THR A 73 -14.24 18.60 15.00
C THR A 73 -13.91 19.31 16.31
N PHE A 74 -12.74 19.05 16.91
CA PHE A 74 -12.28 19.80 18.09
C PHE A 74 -12.17 21.29 17.80
N PHE A 75 -11.52 21.70 16.69
CA PHE A 75 -11.32 23.11 16.35
C PHE A 75 -12.61 23.83 15.94
N PHE A 76 -13.50 23.20 15.15
CA PHE A 76 -14.79 23.79 14.77
C PHE A 76 -15.76 23.83 15.95
N GLY A 77 -15.74 22.85 16.84
CA GLY A 77 -16.50 22.88 18.10
C GLY A 77 -16.08 24.05 18.98
N ASP A 78 -14.78 24.31 19.09
CA ASP A 78 -14.24 25.45 19.84
C ASP A 78 -14.54 26.81 19.16
N LEU A 79 -14.54 26.86 17.82
CA LEU A 79 -14.88 28.09 17.08
C LEU A 79 -16.35 28.49 17.26
N VAL A 80 -17.27 27.53 17.38
CA VAL A 80 -18.69 27.81 17.68
C VAL A 80 -18.84 28.33 19.10
N VAL A 81 -18.10 27.79 20.08
CA VAL A 81 -18.09 28.32 21.44
C VAL A 81 -17.52 29.73 21.48
N LEU A 82 -16.42 30.00 20.77
CA LEU A 82 -15.84 31.34 20.64
C LEU A 82 -16.79 32.32 19.93
N LEU A 83 -17.47 31.92 18.86
CA LEU A 83 -18.46 32.76 18.18
C LEU A 83 -19.70 33.02 19.06
N ILE A 84 -20.16 32.04 19.84
CA ILE A 84 -21.27 32.23 20.79
C ILE A 84 -20.84 33.13 21.95
N LEU A 85 -19.61 32.96 22.47
CA LEU A 85 -19.07 33.80 23.54
C LEU A 85 -18.84 35.25 23.07
N ASP A 86 -18.34 35.43 21.84
CA ASP A 86 -18.19 36.75 21.21
C ASP A 86 -19.57 37.40 21.02
N CYS A 87 -20.58 36.65 20.56
CA CYS A 87 -21.95 37.12 20.40
C CYS A 87 -22.63 37.50 21.74
N ILE A 88 -22.31 36.82 22.84
CA ILE A 88 -22.79 37.17 24.19
C ILE A 88 -22.03 38.41 24.74
N GLN A 89 -20.79 38.63 24.34
CA GLN A 89 -19.98 39.77 24.78
C GLN A 89 -20.15 41.06 23.96
N GLN A 90 -20.81 41.04 22.80
CA GLN A 90 -21.11 42.28 22.06
C GLN A 90 -22.19 43.11 22.80
N PRO A 91 -21.89 44.35 23.23
CA PRO A 91 -22.87 45.19 23.91
C PRO A 91 -24.01 45.58 22.96
N LYS A 92 -25.25 45.44 23.44
CA LYS A 92 -26.49 45.82 22.74
C LYS A 92 -26.37 47.25 22.20
N PRO A 93 -26.51 47.48 20.88
CA PRO A 93 -26.53 48.84 20.34
C PRO A 93 -27.76 49.58 20.90
N ALA A 94 -27.50 50.77 21.43
CA ALA A 94 -28.49 51.68 22.02
C ALA A 94 -29.48 52.20 20.99
#